data_AF-A0A2K8WYC8-F1
#
_entry.id   AF-A0A2K8WYC8-F1
#
_cell.length_a   1.000
_cell.length_b   1.000
_cell.length_c   1.000
_cell.angle_alpha   90.00
_cell.angle_beta   90.00
_cell.angle_gamma   90.00
#
_symmetry.space_group_name_H-M   'P 1'
#
loop_
_entity.id
_entity.type
_entity.pdbx_description
1 polymer ?
#
loop_
_entity_poly.entity_id
_entity_poly.type
_entity_poly.pdbx_seq_one_letter_code
_entity_poly.pdbx_strand_id
1 'polypeptide(L)'
;MKLTLIFILFFSFLSCQTSEKEFIVTDYDFDGKEYENTIQKIDIDFINIDFKLMRAHFNVPYYFPEKFIDSKYKNQTITTWRNEDEKADEFLENFKNNNWTHTYKYDYESKIVEYSYSGCMICSNMPYNYKVTYDENKRVIKLKNTTSEKQKFEFKYNSNGDIIELKLYSSKNKLKKQITLK
;
A
#
# COMPACT_ATOMS: atom_id res chain seq x y z
N MET A 1 16.41 -59.42 13.98
CA MET A 1 15.14 -58.76 14.36
C MET A 1 15.47 -57.48 15.15
N LYS A 2 16.28 -56.54 14.65
CA LYS A 2 15.93 -55.37 13.81
C LYS A 2 14.43 -55.07 13.68
N LEU A 3 13.77 -54.65 14.76
CA LEU A 3 12.43 -54.04 14.65
C LEU A 3 12.11 -53.10 15.83
N THR A 4 13.05 -52.22 16.18
CA THR A 4 12.86 -51.25 17.28
C THR A 4 13.44 -49.87 16.93
N LEU A 5 13.31 -49.45 15.66
CA LEU A 5 13.78 -48.13 15.24
C LEU A 5 12.96 -47.53 14.09
N ILE A 6 11.66 -47.81 14.03
CA ILE A 6 10.77 -47.28 12.97
C ILE A 6 9.57 -46.49 13.55
N PHE A 7 9.38 -46.44 14.88
CA PHE A 7 8.21 -45.78 15.46
C PHE A 7 8.40 -44.31 15.88
N ILE A 8 9.60 -43.74 15.72
CA ILE A 8 9.87 -42.31 16.01
C ILE A 8 9.80 -41.42 14.75
N LEU A 9 9.66 -42.01 13.56
CA LEU A 9 9.57 -41.22 12.31
C LEU A 9 8.15 -40.73 11.97
N PHE A 10 7.12 -41.22 12.67
CA PHE A 10 5.72 -40.85 12.41
C PHE A 10 5.20 -39.64 13.21
N PHE A 11 6.05 -39.00 14.03
CA PHE A 11 5.70 -37.71 14.66
C PHE A 11 6.21 -36.49 13.90
N SER A 12 6.75 -36.69 12.69
CA SER A 12 6.88 -35.61 11.71
C SER A 12 5.55 -35.39 10.97
N PHE A 13 4.44 -35.38 11.72
CA PHE A 13 3.36 -34.45 11.39
C PHE A 13 3.93 -33.06 11.61
N LEU A 14 4.71 -32.60 10.63
CA LEU A 14 4.88 -31.21 10.31
C LEU A 14 3.46 -30.67 10.22
N SER A 15 2.97 -30.16 11.35
CA SER A 15 1.97 -29.11 11.34
C SER A 15 2.57 -28.04 10.45
N CYS A 16 2.27 -28.09 9.16
CA CYS A 16 2.41 -26.95 8.28
C CYS A 16 1.42 -25.94 8.87
N GLN A 17 1.85 -25.22 9.91
CA GLN A 17 1.13 -24.06 10.42
C GLN A 17 1.20 -23.08 9.26
N THR A 18 0.16 -23.12 8.42
CA THR A 18 -0.07 -22.10 7.42
C THR A 18 -0.08 -20.77 8.16
N SER A 19 0.77 -19.83 7.81
CA SER A 19 0.83 -18.52 8.47
C SER A 19 -0.33 -17.60 8.04
N GLU A 20 -1.48 -18.20 7.74
CA GLU A 20 -2.67 -17.54 7.25
C GLU A 20 -3.12 -16.44 8.21
N LYS A 21 -3.39 -15.26 7.67
CA LYS A 21 -4.01 -14.15 8.37
C LYS A 21 -5.40 -13.90 7.86
N GLU A 22 -6.30 -13.62 8.79
CA GLU A 22 -7.67 -13.22 8.49
C GLU A 22 -7.77 -11.70 8.54
N PHE A 23 -8.31 -11.12 7.46
CA PHE A 23 -8.62 -9.71 7.35
C PHE A 23 -10.13 -9.52 7.26
N ILE A 24 -10.65 -8.59 8.05
CA ILE A 24 -12.02 -8.11 7.92
C ILE A 24 -11.99 -6.92 6.98
N VAL A 25 -12.69 -7.05 5.84
CA VAL A 25 -12.85 -5.99 4.85
C VAL A 25 -14.28 -5.48 4.93
N THR A 26 -14.42 -4.25 5.40
CA THR A 26 -15.71 -3.56 5.47
C THR A 26 -15.74 -2.46 4.43
N ASP A 27 -16.71 -2.51 3.53
CA ASP A 27 -16.97 -1.45 2.58
C ASP A 27 -18.21 -0.65 2.99
N TYR A 28 -18.16 0.66 2.75
CA TYR A 28 -19.15 1.64 3.21
C TYR A 28 -19.77 2.39 2.02
N ASP A 29 -21.06 2.69 2.15
CA ASP A 29 -21.84 3.38 1.12
C ASP A 29 -21.51 4.88 1.04
N PHE A 30 -22.22 5.60 0.18
CA PHE A 30 -21.99 7.05 -0.01
C PHE A 30 -22.32 7.90 1.22
N ASP A 31 -23.16 7.40 2.14
CA ASP A 31 -23.53 8.07 3.39
C ASP A 31 -22.56 7.74 4.53
N GLY A 32 -21.74 6.70 4.33
CA GLY A 32 -20.78 6.15 5.30
C GLY A 32 -21.38 5.06 6.19
N LYS A 33 -22.45 4.39 5.75
CA LYS A 33 -23.00 3.21 6.41
C LYS A 33 -22.34 1.95 5.87
N GLU A 34 -22.15 0.96 6.72
CA GLU A 34 -21.64 -0.35 6.30
C GLU A 34 -22.61 -0.99 5.32
N TYR A 35 -22.12 -1.40 4.15
CA TYR A 35 -22.93 -2.12 3.16
C TYR A 35 -22.46 -3.56 2.95
N GLU A 36 -21.17 -3.84 3.12
CA GLU A 36 -20.59 -5.17 2.93
C GLU A 36 -19.47 -5.41 3.93
N ASN A 37 -19.43 -6.63 4.45
CA ASN A 37 -18.38 -7.10 5.36
C ASN A 37 -17.96 -8.51 4.92
N THR A 38 -16.69 -8.67 4.58
CA THR A 38 -16.12 -9.93 4.12
C THR A 38 -14.89 -10.30 4.93
N ILE A 39 -14.69 -11.60 5.12
CA ILE A 39 -13.46 -12.13 5.71
C ILE A 39 -12.60 -12.66 4.57
N GLN A 40 -11.42 -12.08 4.40
CA GLN A 40 -10.43 -12.53 3.44
C GLN A 40 -9.26 -13.17 4.17
N LYS A 41 -8.91 -14.38 3.76
CA LYS A 41 -7.77 -15.10 4.31
C LYS A 41 -6.60 -15.02 3.33
N ILE A 42 -5.43 -14.70 3.85
CA ILE A 42 -4.22 -14.53 3.04
C ILE A 42 -3.11 -15.35 3.68
N ASP A 43 -2.50 -16.20 2.89
CA ASP A 43 -1.25 -16.86 3.25
C ASP A 43 -0.10 -15.84 3.13
N ILE A 44 0.58 -15.58 4.25
CA ILE A 44 1.59 -14.51 4.34
C ILE A 44 2.95 -15.04 4.79
N ASP A 45 3.29 -16.28 4.45
CA ASP A 45 4.53 -16.95 4.88
C ASP A 45 5.75 -16.01 4.81
N PHE A 46 6.15 -15.51 6.00
CA PHE A 46 7.28 -14.62 6.27
C PHE A 46 7.22 -13.20 5.63
N ILE A 47 6.05 -12.74 5.20
CA ILE A 47 5.84 -11.41 4.60
C ILE A 47 5.25 -10.45 5.64
N ASN A 48 5.88 -9.27 5.80
CA ASN A 48 5.33 -8.19 6.61
C ASN A 48 4.06 -7.62 5.96
N ILE A 49 3.08 -7.24 6.78
CA ILE A 49 1.83 -6.66 6.27
C ILE A 49 2.07 -5.18 5.95
N ASP A 50 2.53 -4.87 4.74
CA ASP A 50 2.91 -3.54 4.28
C ASP A 50 2.01 -2.98 3.14
N PHE A 51 2.37 -1.84 2.54
CA PHE A 51 1.61 -1.25 1.43
C PHE A 51 1.61 -2.12 0.17
N LYS A 52 2.66 -2.92 -0.06
CA LYS A 52 2.74 -3.84 -1.22
C LYS A 52 1.73 -4.97 -1.05
N LEU A 53 1.67 -5.60 0.13
CA LEU A 53 0.66 -6.62 0.44
C LEU A 53 -0.75 -6.03 0.36
N MET A 54 -0.97 -4.86 0.96
CA MET A 54 -2.28 -4.21 0.95
C MET A 54 -2.78 -3.89 -0.47
N ARG A 55 -1.89 -3.41 -1.35
CA ARG A 55 -2.22 -3.21 -2.77
C ARG A 55 -2.45 -4.53 -3.50
N ALA A 56 -1.63 -5.55 -3.27
CA ALA A 56 -1.74 -6.83 -3.97
C ALA A 56 -3.08 -7.53 -3.71
N HIS A 57 -3.56 -7.50 -2.46
CA HIS A 57 -4.76 -8.25 -2.07
C HIS A 57 -6.04 -7.41 -1.98
N PHE A 58 -5.93 -6.11 -1.71
CA PHE A 58 -7.09 -5.23 -1.52
C PHE A 58 -7.15 -4.05 -2.49
N ASN A 59 -6.12 -3.87 -3.33
CA ASN A 59 -6.00 -2.77 -4.28
C ASN A 59 -5.97 -1.36 -3.65
N VAL A 60 -5.49 -1.25 -2.39
CA VAL A 60 -5.45 0.01 -1.63
C VAL A 60 -4.20 0.10 -0.74
N PRO A 61 -3.46 1.24 -0.69
CA PRO A 61 -3.55 2.35 -1.63
C PRO A 61 -3.07 1.91 -3.02
N TYR A 62 -3.76 2.37 -4.06
CA TYR A 62 -3.42 1.98 -5.44
C TYR A 62 -2.07 2.57 -5.89
N TYR A 63 -1.82 3.83 -5.54
CA TYR A 63 -0.59 4.55 -5.86
C TYR A 63 0.18 4.87 -4.59
N PHE A 64 1.46 4.48 -4.55
CA PHE A 64 2.40 4.87 -3.50
C PHE A 64 3.85 4.80 -4.02
N PRO A 65 4.79 5.58 -3.45
CA PRO A 65 6.22 5.47 -3.74
C PRO A 65 6.80 4.12 -3.29
N GLU A 66 7.81 3.60 -3.99
CA GLU A 66 8.49 2.37 -3.55
C GLU A 66 9.17 2.52 -2.18
N LYS A 67 9.74 3.69 -1.92
CA LYS A 67 10.37 4.06 -0.65
C LYS A 67 9.82 5.40 -0.18
N PHE A 68 9.44 5.48 1.09
CA PHE A 68 9.04 6.74 1.72
C PHE A 68 10.21 7.50 2.35
N ILE A 69 11.35 6.84 2.54
CA ILE A 69 12.54 7.44 3.13
C ILE A 69 13.73 7.04 2.25
N ASP A 70 14.45 8.03 1.74
CA ASP A 70 15.64 7.81 0.92
C ASP A 70 16.68 8.91 1.19
N SER A 71 17.78 8.53 1.85
CA SER A 71 18.86 9.44 2.22
C SER A 71 19.52 10.13 1.04
N LYS A 72 19.43 9.55 -0.17
CA LYS A 72 19.99 10.14 -1.40
C LYS A 72 19.35 11.49 -1.73
N TYR A 73 18.08 11.68 -1.37
CA TYR A 73 17.26 12.81 -1.81
C TYR A 73 16.92 13.79 -0.67
N LYS A 74 17.68 13.78 0.43
CA LYS A 74 17.49 14.70 1.57
C LYS A 74 17.34 16.15 1.11
N ASN A 75 16.27 16.82 1.56
CA ASN A 75 15.90 18.20 1.19
C ASN A 75 15.72 18.46 -0.31
N GLN A 76 15.48 17.44 -1.12
CA GLN A 76 15.30 17.60 -2.56
C GLN A 76 13.84 17.39 -2.98
N THR A 77 13.51 17.95 -4.14
CA THR A 77 12.33 17.54 -4.91
C THR A 77 12.84 16.87 -6.17
N ILE A 78 12.46 15.61 -6.37
CA ILE A 78 12.80 14.86 -7.58
C ILE A 78 11.54 14.72 -8.43
N THR A 79 11.75 14.74 -9.74
CA THR A 79 10.71 14.51 -10.73
C THR A 79 11.23 13.47 -11.70
N THR A 80 10.51 12.37 -11.88
CA THR A 80 10.87 11.29 -12.81
C THR A 80 9.78 11.15 -13.85
N TRP A 81 10.15 10.93 -15.11
CA TRP A 81 9.17 10.62 -16.13
C TRP A 81 8.59 9.23 -15.88
N ARG A 82 7.32 9.04 -16.24
CA ARG A 82 6.66 7.74 -16.05
C ARG A 82 7.36 6.59 -16.80
N ASN A 83 7.96 6.87 -17.96
CA ASN A 83 8.41 5.86 -18.92
C ASN A 83 9.93 5.88 -19.18
N GLU A 84 10.78 6.22 -18.19
CA GLU A 84 12.24 6.30 -18.41
C GLU A 84 12.86 4.96 -18.88
N ASP A 85 12.26 3.82 -18.51
CA ASP A 85 12.80 2.47 -18.78
C ASP A 85 11.93 1.58 -19.70
N GLU A 86 10.77 2.05 -20.18
CA GLU A 86 9.88 1.25 -21.03
C GLU A 86 10.32 1.29 -22.52
N LYS A 87 10.79 0.14 -23.05
CA LYS A 87 10.85 -0.13 -24.49
C LYS A 87 9.41 -0.10 -25.01
N ALA A 88 9.04 0.99 -25.67
CA ALA A 88 7.67 1.20 -26.14
C ALA A 88 7.44 0.43 -27.45
N ASP A 89 6.38 -0.37 -27.48
CA ASP A 89 5.71 -0.70 -28.73
C ASP A 89 5.13 0.59 -29.34
N GLU A 90 5.04 0.65 -30.67
CA GLU A 90 4.68 1.83 -31.50
C GLU A 90 3.44 2.60 -31.01
N PHE A 91 2.48 1.93 -30.35
CA PHE A 91 1.30 2.56 -29.74
C PHE A 91 1.63 3.48 -28.54
N LEU A 92 2.61 3.12 -27.72
CA LEU A 92 3.06 3.88 -26.54
C LEU A 92 4.01 5.03 -26.91
N GLU A 93 4.55 5.06 -28.13
CA GLU A 93 5.42 6.14 -28.61
C GLU A 93 4.68 7.49 -28.67
N ASN A 94 3.39 7.46 -29.02
CA ASN A 94 2.51 8.65 -28.90
C ASN A 94 2.24 9.07 -27.45
N PHE A 95 2.31 8.14 -26.48
CA PHE A 95 2.17 8.44 -25.06
C PHE A 95 3.49 8.90 -24.40
N LYS A 96 4.66 8.62 -25.00
CA LYS A 96 5.95 9.19 -24.55
C LYS A 96 5.98 10.71 -24.67
N ASN A 97 5.19 11.30 -25.56
CA ASN A 97 5.01 12.75 -25.66
C ASN A 97 4.11 13.33 -24.56
N ASN A 98 3.52 12.50 -23.70
CA ASN A 98 2.79 13.00 -22.54
C ASN A 98 3.78 13.34 -21.44
N ASN A 99 3.81 14.62 -21.08
CA ASN A 99 4.68 15.15 -20.03
C ASN A 99 4.20 14.75 -18.62
N TRP A 100 3.96 13.46 -18.39
CA TRP A 100 3.50 12.92 -17.11
C TRP A 100 4.67 12.47 -16.26
N THR A 101 4.66 12.94 -15.02
CA THR A 101 5.77 12.79 -14.10
C THR A 101 5.29 12.38 -12.74
N HIS A 102 6.10 11.58 -12.06
CA HIS A 102 6.01 11.44 -10.63
C HIS A 102 6.91 12.48 -9.97
N THR A 103 6.38 13.21 -8.99
CA THR A 103 7.17 14.17 -8.20
C THR A 103 7.18 13.71 -6.74
N TYR A 104 8.35 13.77 -6.11
CA TYR A 104 8.54 13.42 -4.71
C TYR A 104 9.32 14.51 -4.00
N LYS A 105 8.78 15.06 -2.91
CA LYS A 105 9.42 16.09 -2.09
C LYS A 105 9.88 15.48 -0.77
N TYR A 106 11.17 15.60 -0.48
CA TYR A 106 11.81 15.06 0.71
C TYR A 106 12.15 16.17 1.72
N ASP A 107 12.03 15.86 3.01
CA ASP A 107 12.46 16.74 4.11
C ASP A 107 13.92 16.55 4.51
N TYR A 108 14.33 17.20 5.61
CA TYR A 108 15.71 17.18 6.12
C TYR A 108 16.10 15.85 6.77
N GLU A 109 15.13 14.99 7.05
CA GLU A 109 15.34 13.61 7.51
C GLU A 109 15.24 12.63 6.34
N SER A 110 15.10 13.14 5.11
CA SER A 110 14.96 12.36 3.88
C SER A 110 13.65 11.56 3.82
N LYS A 111 12.60 12.02 4.51
CA LYS A 111 11.24 11.47 4.42
C LYS A 111 10.49 12.18 3.32
N ILE A 112 9.75 11.45 2.49
CA ILE A 112 8.80 12.03 1.54
C ILE A 112 7.70 12.72 2.34
N VAL A 113 7.53 14.03 2.17
CA VAL A 113 6.44 14.81 2.78
C VAL A 113 5.29 15.06 1.81
N GLU A 114 5.57 15.00 0.51
CA GLU A 114 4.57 15.10 -0.55
C GLU A 114 5.00 14.25 -1.75
N TYR A 115 4.04 13.55 -2.37
CA TYR A 115 4.26 12.91 -3.66
C TYR A 115 3.05 13.06 -4.56
N SER A 116 3.29 13.13 -5.86
CA SER A 116 2.24 13.37 -6.85
C SER A 116 2.52 12.65 -8.17
N TYR A 117 1.49 12.60 -8.99
CA TYR A 117 1.58 12.19 -10.38
C TYR A 117 0.85 13.22 -11.24
N SER A 118 1.59 13.86 -12.15
CA SER A 118 1.00 14.68 -13.20
C SER A 118 0.49 13.73 -14.29
N GLY A 119 -0.83 13.70 -14.46
CA GLY A 119 -1.51 12.76 -15.34
C GLY A 119 -2.69 13.45 -16.02
N CYS A 120 -3.36 12.72 -16.91
CA CYS A 120 -4.55 13.20 -17.58
C CYS A 120 -5.80 12.71 -16.86
N MET A 121 -6.75 13.62 -16.61
CA MET A 121 -7.98 13.34 -15.85
C MET A 121 -8.95 12.39 -16.59
N ILE A 122 -8.75 12.13 -17.88
CA ILE A 122 -9.59 11.22 -18.69
C ILE A 122 -8.82 9.93 -19.01
N CYS A 123 -7.59 9.80 -18.51
CA CYS A 123 -6.72 8.68 -18.82
C CYS A 123 -6.82 7.59 -17.75
N SER A 124 -6.26 6.41 -18.04
CA SER A 124 -6.28 5.24 -17.13
C SER A 124 -5.74 5.53 -15.72
N ASN A 125 -4.82 6.49 -15.60
CA ASN A 125 -4.28 6.95 -14.33
C ASN A 125 -4.69 8.41 -14.06
N MET A 126 -5.55 8.59 -13.06
CA MET A 126 -5.95 9.90 -12.57
C MET A 126 -4.77 10.63 -11.90
N PRO A 127 -4.59 11.94 -12.13
CA PRO A 127 -3.61 12.72 -11.40
C PRO A 127 -3.93 12.71 -9.90
N TYR A 128 -2.89 12.69 -9.08
CA TYR A 128 -3.02 12.72 -7.62
C TYR A 128 -1.88 13.52 -7.00
N ASN A 129 -2.14 14.04 -5.81
CA ASN A 129 -1.12 14.63 -4.95
C ASN A 129 -1.46 14.28 -3.50
N TYR A 130 -0.51 13.69 -2.78
CA TYR A 130 -0.66 13.27 -1.40
C TYR A 130 0.39 13.89 -0.51
N LYS A 131 -0.05 14.47 0.60
CA LYS A 131 0.81 14.77 1.76
C LYS A 131 0.94 13.53 2.65
N VAL A 132 2.15 13.31 3.14
CA VAL A 132 2.49 12.15 3.97
C VAL A 132 2.68 12.58 5.42
N THR A 133 2.14 11.81 6.37
CA THR A 133 2.38 12.01 7.81
C THR A 133 2.96 10.73 8.40
N TYR A 134 3.92 10.89 9.30
CA TYR A 134 4.64 9.80 9.96
C TYR A 134 4.35 9.76 11.46
N ASP A 135 4.52 8.60 12.08
CA ASP A 135 4.68 8.48 13.53
C ASP A 135 6.15 8.68 13.96
N GLU A 136 6.39 8.56 15.26
CA GLU A 136 7.72 8.64 15.88
C GLU A 136 8.69 7.55 15.40
N ASN A 137 8.16 6.40 14.98
CA ASN A 137 8.93 5.28 14.42
C ASN A 137 9.17 5.42 12.91
N LYS A 138 8.87 6.60 12.34
CA LYS A 138 9.01 6.92 10.91
C LYS A 138 8.15 6.05 10.00
N ARG A 139 7.03 5.53 10.49
CA ARG A 139 6.03 4.78 9.70
C ARG A 139 4.96 5.72 9.18
N VAL A 140 4.51 5.51 7.95
CA VAL A 140 3.47 6.36 7.33
C VAL A 140 2.11 6.06 7.96
N ILE A 141 1.56 7.00 8.73
CA ILE A 141 0.25 6.84 9.39
C ILE A 141 -0.90 7.48 8.61
N LYS A 142 -0.59 8.36 7.65
CA LYS A 142 -1.62 9.06 6.86
C LYS A 142 -1.11 9.52 5.52
N LEU A 143 -1.95 9.34 4.50
CA LEU A 143 -1.79 9.90 3.15
C LEU A 143 -3.00 10.77 2.85
N LYS A 144 -2.85 12.09 2.80
CA LYS A 144 -3.95 13.04 2.60
C LYS A 144 -3.88 13.62 1.19
N ASN A 145 -4.90 13.41 0.36
CA ASN A 145 -4.96 14.00 -0.97
C ASN A 145 -5.02 15.53 -0.82
N THR A 146 -4.20 16.29 -1.52
CA THR A 146 -4.18 17.76 -1.43
C THR A 146 -5.16 18.43 -2.38
N THR A 147 -5.51 17.79 -3.50
CA THR A 147 -6.56 18.23 -4.42
C THR A 147 -7.95 18.02 -3.83
N SER A 148 -8.11 16.97 -3.03
CA SER A 148 -9.32 16.73 -2.24
C SER A 148 -8.93 16.42 -0.80
N GLU A 149 -8.73 17.46 0.01
CA GLU A 149 -8.24 17.36 1.39
C GLU A 149 -8.97 16.36 2.30
N LYS A 150 -10.21 16.02 1.95
CA LYS A 150 -11.04 15.08 2.69
C LYS A 150 -10.78 13.62 2.30
N GLN A 151 -10.29 13.35 1.09
CA GLN A 151 -9.87 12.02 0.66
C GLN A 151 -8.52 11.70 1.29
N LYS A 152 -8.48 10.64 2.10
CA LYS A 152 -7.27 10.25 2.83
C LYS A 152 -7.23 8.75 3.08
N PHE A 153 -6.02 8.26 3.31
CA PHE A 153 -5.76 6.96 3.91
C PHE A 153 -5.22 7.16 5.32
N GLU A 154 -5.64 6.31 6.26
CA GLU A 154 -5.10 6.24 7.61
C GLU A 154 -4.67 4.81 7.91
N PHE A 155 -3.52 4.66 8.56
CA PHE A 155 -2.89 3.38 8.84
C PHE A 155 -2.59 3.24 10.32
N LYS A 156 -2.82 2.05 10.87
CA LYS A 156 -2.33 1.67 12.20
C LYS A 156 -1.42 0.46 12.09
N TYR A 157 -0.44 0.43 12.97
CA TYR A 157 0.59 -0.60 13.00
C TYR A 157 0.62 -1.31 14.34
N ASN A 158 0.99 -2.59 14.35
CA ASN A 158 1.41 -3.27 15.57
C ASN A 158 2.88 -2.91 15.92
N SER A 159 3.44 -3.55 16.96
CA SER A 159 4.83 -3.37 17.38
C SER A 159 5.85 -3.88 16.36
N ASN A 160 5.47 -4.85 15.53
CA ASN A 160 6.35 -5.43 14.51
C ASN A 160 6.42 -4.57 13.24
N GLY A 161 5.58 -3.54 13.14
CA GLY A 161 5.49 -2.68 11.96
C GLY A 161 4.52 -3.19 10.90
N ASP A 162 3.72 -4.21 11.21
CA ASP A 162 2.64 -4.68 10.33
C ASP A 162 1.44 -3.74 10.40
N ILE A 163 0.81 -3.48 9.26
CA ILE A 163 -0.45 -2.75 9.17
C ILE A 163 -1.58 -3.63 9.69
N ILE A 164 -2.18 -3.21 10.80
CA ILE A 164 -3.31 -3.90 11.42
C ILE A 164 -4.65 -3.22 11.12
N GLU A 165 -4.64 -1.97 10.67
CA GLU A 165 -5.84 -1.27 10.21
C GLU A 165 -5.47 -0.31 9.08
N LEU A 166 -6.25 -0.35 7.99
CA LEU A 166 -6.23 0.63 6.90
C LEU A 166 -7.63 1.19 6.72
N LYS A 167 -7.75 2.52 6.72
CA LYS A 167 -9.02 3.23 6.43
C LYS A 167 -8.88 4.14 5.22
N LEU A 168 -9.80 4.03 4.27
CA LEU A 168 -9.90 4.90 3.10
C LEU A 168 -11.15 5.79 3.22
N TYR A 169 -10.95 7.10 3.09
CA TYR A 169 -12.01 8.10 3.16
C TYR A 169 -12.29 8.73 1.80
N SER A 170 -13.55 9.05 1.54
CA SER A 170 -14.00 9.79 0.35
C SER A 170 -13.61 11.26 0.40
N SER A 171 -13.79 11.96 -0.72
CA SER A 171 -13.69 13.42 -0.81
C SER A 171 -14.72 14.18 0.06
N LYS A 172 -15.68 13.49 0.67
CA LYS A 172 -16.62 14.05 1.65
C LYS A 172 -16.26 13.68 3.10
N ASN A 173 -15.07 13.11 3.33
CA ASN A 173 -14.60 12.62 4.64
C ASN A 173 -15.52 11.53 5.22
N LYS A 174 -16.11 10.72 4.34
CA LYS A 174 -16.87 9.52 4.72
C LYS A 174 -15.98 8.30 4.55
N LEU A 175 -16.03 7.38 5.51
CA LEU A 175 -15.32 6.11 5.38
C LEU A 175 -15.89 5.38 4.16
N LYS A 176 -15.01 4.85 3.29
CA LYS A 176 -15.37 4.07 2.10
C LYS A 176 -14.98 2.61 2.24
N LYS A 177 -13.83 2.36 2.86
CA LYS A 177 -13.28 1.04 3.06
C LYS A 177 -12.46 1.00 4.33
N GLN A 178 -12.60 -0.06 5.10
CA GLN A 178 -11.78 -0.38 6.25
C GLN A 178 -11.30 -1.82 6.12
N ILE A 179 -10.00 -2.04 6.32
CA ILE A 179 -9.38 -3.36 6.35
C ILE A 179 -8.74 -3.50 7.72
N THR A 180 -9.10 -4.55 8.46
CA THR A 180 -8.60 -4.78 9.82
C THR A 180 -8.05 -6.20 9.92
N LEU A 181 -6.84 -6.34 10.45
CA LEU A 181 -6.26 -7.63 10.78
C LEU A 181 -6.94 -8.18 12.05
N LYS A 182 -7.35 -9.45 12.02
CA LYS A 182 -8.00 -10.14 13.12
C LYS A 182 -7.01 -10.82 14.08
#